data_AF-A0A6L9XV12-F1
#
_entry.id   AF-A0A6L9XV12-F1
#
_cell.length_a   1.000
_cell.length_b   1.000
_cell.length_c   1.000
_cell.angle_alpha   90.00
_cell.angle_beta   90.00
_cell.angle_gamma   90.00
#
_symmetry.space_group_name_H-M   'P 1'
#
loop_
_entity.id
_entity.type
_entity.pdbx_description
1 polymer ?
#
loop_
_entity_poly.entity_id
_entity_poly.type
_entity_poly.pdbx_seq_one_letter_code
_entity_poly.pdbx_strand_id
1 'polypeptide(L)'
;MAPNDIPAADLETSADAAVLEQLHSIRQSIDNIDAAVVHMLAERFKFTQQVGRLKAAHGLPPADPEREREQIQRLRALAEESHLDPAFAEKFLNFIVAEVIHHHERIAGSTAEDRAS
;
A
#
# COMPACT_ATOMS: atom_id res chain seq x y z
N MET A 1 -22.35 -52.89 -4.63
CA MET A 1 -22.27 -51.91 -3.54
C MET A 1 -23.07 -50.70 -3.97
N ALA A 2 -24.14 -50.34 -3.24
CA ALA A 2 -24.97 -49.20 -3.63
C ALA A 2 -24.17 -47.89 -3.42
N PRO A 3 -24.28 -46.90 -4.33
CA PRO A 3 -23.45 -45.69 -4.31
C PRO A 3 -23.82 -44.66 -3.23
N ASN A 4 -24.54 -45.03 -2.16
CA ASN A 4 -25.21 -44.07 -1.26
C ASN A 4 -24.88 -44.21 0.24
N ASP A 5 -23.88 -45.01 0.63
CA ASP A 5 -23.47 -45.19 2.04
C ASP A 5 -22.06 -44.63 2.29
N ILE A 6 -21.83 -43.33 2.06
CA ILE A 6 -20.63 -42.67 2.59
C ILE A 6 -20.93 -42.30 4.05
N PRO A 7 -20.15 -42.78 5.05
CA PRO A 7 -20.38 -42.47 6.45
C PRO A 7 -20.17 -40.97 6.73
N ALA A 8 -21.01 -40.39 7.60
CA ALA A 8 -21.06 -38.95 7.87
C ALA A 8 -19.71 -38.33 8.30
N ALA A 9 -18.83 -39.09 8.96
CA ALA A 9 -17.50 -38.64 9.38
C ALA A 9 -16.55 -38.35 8.19
N ASP A 10 -16.69 -39.08 7.08
CA ASP A 10 -15.91 -38.85 5.86
C ASP A 10 -16.41 -37.62 5.10
N LEU A 11 -17.71 -37.31 5.20
CA LEU A 11 -18.32 -36.09 4.65
C LEU A 11 -17.88 -34.84 5.43
N GLU A 12 -17.81 -34.89 6.76
CA GLU A 12 -17.28 -33.79 7.58
C GLU A 12 -15.78 -33.54 7.32
N THR A 13 -14.98 -34.61 7.25
CA THR A 13 -13.54 -34.50 6.94
C THR A 13 -13.29 -33.95 5.53
N SER A 14 -14.11 -34.33 4.55
CA SER A 14 -14.05 -33.81 3.19
C SER A 14 -14.51 -32.35 3.09
N ALA A 15 -15.49 -31.93 3.89
CA ALA A 15 -15.95 -30.55 3.96
C ALA A 15 -14.86 -29.65 4.55
N ASP A 16 -14.18 -30.09 5.62
CA ASP A 16 -13.06 -29.38 6.22
C ASP A 16 -11.88 -29.26 5.24
N ALA A 17 -11.57 -30.32 4.48
CA ALA A 17 -10.55 -30.27 3.45
C ALA A 17 -10.88 -29.26 2.33
N ALA A 18 -12.14 -29.22 1.87
CA ALA A 18 -12.59 -28.26 0.87
C ALA A 18 -12.54 -26.81 1.38
N VAL A 19 -12.89 -26.58 2.65
CA VAL A 19 -12.77 -25.25 3.29
C VAL A 19 -11.32 -24.82 3.40
N LEU A 20 -10.41 -25.72 3.77
CA LEU A 20 -8.96 -25.44 3.83
C LEU A 20 -8.38 -25.10 2.46
N GLU A 21 -8.80 -25.80 1.41
CA GLU A 21 -8.39 -25.51 0.03
C GLU A 21 -8.90 -24.14 -0.43
N GLN A 22 -10.17 -23.82 -0.16
CA GLN A 22 -10.73 -22.51 -0.49
C GLN A 22 -10.01 -21.39 0.26
N LEU A 23 -9.72 -21.58 1.55
CA LEU A 23 -8.97 -20.63 2.36
C LEU A 23 -7.55 -20.42 1.80
N HIS A 24 -6.88 -21.50 1.41
CA HIS A 24 -5.56 -21.42 0.78
C HIS A 24 -5.61 -20.62 -0.53
N SER A 25 -6.60 -20.88 -1.39
CA SER A 25 -6.76 -20.14 -2.66
C SER A 25 -7.01 -18.65 -2.44
N ILE A 26 -7.82 -18.28 -1.45
CA ILE A 26 -8.08 -16.87 -1.11
C ILE A 26 -6.80 -16.21 -0.62
N ARG A 27 -6.06 -16.86 0.29
CA ARG A 27 -4.79 -16.33 0.81
C ARG A 27 -3.76 -16.14 -0.29
N GLN A 28 -3.64 -17.08 -1.22
CA GLN A 28 -2.75 -16.92 -2.37
C GLN A 28 -3.09 -15.68 -3.21
N SER A 29 -4.38 -15.34 -3.32
CA SER A 29 -4.83 -14.14 -4.03
C SER A 29 -4.49 -12.87 -3.26
N ILE A 30 -4.61 -12.88 -1.92
CA ILE A 30 -4.18 -11.79 -1.04
C ILE A 30 -2.67 -11.58 -1.17
N ASP A 31 -1.86 -12.64 -1.09
CA ASP A 31 -0.40 -12.54 -1.20
C ASP A 31 0.03 -11.91 -2.53
N ASN A 32 -0.66 -12.22 -3.62
CA ASN A 32 -0.41 -11.63 -4.94
C ASN A 32 -0.75 -10.13 -4.97
N ILE A 33 -1.85 -9.72 -4.33
CA ILE A 33 -2.23 -8.31 -4.20
C ILE A 33 -1.20 -7.57 -3.35
N ASP A 34 -0.77 -8.14 -2.23
CA ASP A 34 0.22 -7.55 -1.34
C ASP A 34 1.56 -7.34 -2.06
N ALA A 35 2.00 -8.31 -2.85
CA ALA A 35 3.19 -8.16 -3.70
C ALA A 35 3.04 -6.99 -4.68
N ALA A 36 1.88 -6.87 -5.35
CA ALA A 36 1.61 -5.76 -6.26
C ALA A 36 1.62 -4.41 -5.53
N VAL A 37 1.02 -4.31 -4.33
CA VAL A 37 1.04 -3.10 -3.50
C VAL A 37 2.47 -2.69 -3.17
N VAL A 38 3.32 -3.63 -2.74
CA VAL A 38 4.73 -3.36 -2.42
C VAL A 38 5.49 -2.85 -3.64
N HIS A 39 5.31 -3.48 -4.80
CA HIS A 39 5.96 -3.02 -6.04
C HIS A 39 5.49 -1.63 -6.48
N MET A 40 4.19 -1.34 -6.39
CA MET A 40 3.66 -0.02 -6.71
C MET A 40 4.14 1.07 -5.74
N LEU A 41 4.24 0.73 -4.45
CA LEU A 41 4.84 1.64 -3.47
C LEU A 41 6.30 1.91 -3.81
N ALA A 42 7.10 0.90 -4.13
CA ALA A 42 8.50 1.08 -4.51
C ALA A 42 8.65 2.04 -5.70
N GLU A 43 7.82 1.88 -6.74
CA GLU A 43 7.79 2.81 -7.88
C GLU A 43 7.37 4.22 -7.45
N ARG A 44 6.33 4.36 -6.63
CA ARG A 44 5.90 5.66 -6.09
C ARG A 44 7.04 6.34 -5.33
N PHE A 45 7.78 5.61 -4.51
CA PHE A 45 8.91 6.15 -3.75
C PHE A 45 10.07 6.63 -4.63
N LYS A 46 10.29 6.03 -5.80
CA LYS A 46 11.29 6.54 -6.77
C LYS A 46 10.93 7.95 -7.23
N PHE A 47 9.66 8.19 -7.55
CA PHE A 47 9.19 9.52 -7.97
C PHE A 47 9.22 10.53 -6.82
N THR A 48 8.84 10.14 -5.60
CA THR A 48 8.91 11.07 -4.47
C THR A 48 10.35 11.44 -4.15
N GLN A 49 11.33 10.54 -4.28
CA GLN A 49 12.75 10.90 -4.15
C GLN A 49 13.21 11.88 -5.24
N GLN A 50 12.75 11.72 -6.48
CA GLN A 50 13.04 12.67 -7.56
C GLN A 50 12.47 14.06 -7.24
N VAL A 51 11.23 14.13 -6.75
CA VAL A 51 10.61 15.37 -6.26
C VAL A 51 11.43 15.98 -5.12
N GLY A 52 11.88 15.16 -4.16
CA GLY A 52 12.70 15.62 -3.05
C GLY A 52 14.04 16.22 -3.50
N ARG A 53 14.75 15.55 -4.41
CA ARG A 53 15.98 16.08 -5.02
C ARG A 53 15.73 17.38 -5.79
N LEU A 54 14.64 17.45 -6.54
CA LEU A 54 14.26 18.66 -7.28
C LEU A 54 13.97 19.83 -6.32
N LYS A 55 13.20 19.58 -5.27
CA LYS A 55 12.88 20.58 -4.23
C LYS A 55 14.15 21.07 -3.54
N ALA A 56 15.02 20.16 -3.11
CA ALA A 56 16.29 20.49 -2.46
C ALA A 56 17.20 21.34 -3.37
N ALA A 57 17.32 20.97 -4.65
CA ALA A 57 18.14 21.71 -5.61
C ALA A 57 17.69 23.18 -5.77
N HIS A 58 16.39 23.45 -5.64
CA HIS A 58 15.77 24.77 -5.81
C HIS A 58 15.40 25.47 -4.49
N GLY A 59 15.77 24.90 -3.33
CA GLY A 59 15.44 25.49 -2.02
C GLY A 59 13.95 25.51 -1.68
N LEU A 60 13.15 24.62 -2.30
CA LEU A 60 11.73 24.48 -2.00
C LEU A 60 11.50 23.66 -0.73
N PRO A 61 10.43 23.95 0.05
CA PRO A 61 10.15 23.21 1.27
C PRO A 61 9.75 21.76 0.98
N PRO A 62 10.15 20.81 1.86
CA PRO A 62 9.82 19.39 1.71
C PRO A 62 8.31 19.15 1.78
N ALA A 63 7.61 19.80 2.72
CA ALA A 63 6.15 19.75 2.85
C ALA A 63 5.45 20.69 1.87
N ASP A 64 4.24 20.33 1.46
CA ASP A 64 3.37 21.13 0.58
C ASP A 64 1.90 20.92 1.00
N PRO A 65 1.40 21.73 1.95
CA PRO A 65 0.08 21.50 2.56
C PRO A 65 -1.08 21.55 1.56
N GLU A 66 -0.97 22.38 0.52
CA GLU A 66 -2.01 22.47 -0.51
C GLU A 66 -2.04 21.19 -1.34
N ARG A 67 -0.86 20.73 -1.78
CA ARG A 67 -0.73 19.47 -2.52
C ARG A 67 -1.15 18.25 -1.69
N GLU A 68 -0.90 18.25 -0.39
CA GLU A 68 -1.33 17.18 0.52
C GLU A 68 -2.86 17.15 0.64
N ARG A 69 -3.52 18.31 0.81
CA ARG A 69 -4.98 18.42 0.85
C ARG A 69 -5.65 17.90 -0.42
N GLU A 70 -5.11 18.23 -1.59
CA GLU A 70 -5.60 17.71 -2.88
C GLU A 70 -5.46 16.20 -3.01
N GLN A 71 -4.33 15.65 -2.57
CA GLN A 71 -4.10 14.20 -2.60
C GLN A 71 -5.10 13.47 -1.70
N ILE A 72 -5.39 14.00 -0.51
CA ILE A 72 -6.40 13.46 0.40
C ILE A 72 -7.77 13.46 -0.26
N GLN A 73 -8.21 14.59 -0.82
CA GLN A 73 -9.52 14.69 -1.48
C GLN A 73 -9.66 13.69 -2.62
N ARG A 74 -8.65 13.61 -3.50
CA ARG A 74 -8.66 12.66 -4.62
C ARG A 74 -8.67 11.21 -4.15
N LEU A 75 -7.90 10.87 -3.12
CA LEU A 75 -7.82 9.49 -2.64
C LEU A 75 -9.11 9.05 -1.94
N ARG A 76 -9.75 9.96 -1.18
CA ARG A 76 -11.06 9.69 -0.59
C ARG A 76 -12.11 9.37 -1.65
N ALA A 77 -12.16 10.15 -2.74
CA ALA A 77 -13.06 9.87 -3.86
C ALA A 77 -12.79 8.50 -4.51
N LEU A 78 -11.52 8.17 -4.75
CA LEU A 78 -11.13 6.84 -5.29
C LEU A 78 -11.50 5.70 -4.34
N ALA A 79 -11.41 5.91 -3.03
CA ALA A 79 -11.79 4.92 -2.03
C ALA A 79 -13.31 4.68 -2.07
N GLU A 80 -14.12 5.73 -2.15
CA GLU A 80 -15.58 5.63 -2.31
C GLU A 80 -15.95 4.84 -3.58
N GLU A 81 -15.35 5.18 -4.73
CA GLU A 81 -15.54 4.47 -6.00
C GLU A 81 -15.14 2.99 -5.93
N SER A 82 -14.13 2.68 -5.11
CA SER A 82 -13.59 1.33 -4.93
C SER A 82 -14.25 0.54 -3.79
N HIS A 83 -15.30 1.09 -3.16
CA HIS A 83 -15.97 0.50 -2.00
C HIS A 83 -15.02 0.25 -0.80
N LEU A 84 -14.00 1.10 -0.66
CA LEU A 84 -13.06 1.13 0.46
C LEU A 84 -13.43 2.27 1.41
N ASP A 85 -13.25 2.07 2.73
CA ASP A 85 -13.47 3.14 3.71
C ASP A 85 -12.56 4.35 3.42
N PRO A 86 -13.12 5.54 3.13
CA PRO A 86 -12.33 6.74 2.84
C PRO A 86 -11.46 7.17 4.02
N ALA A 87 -11.89 6.91 5.26
CA ALA A 87 -11.10 7.21 6.45
C ALA A 87 -9.87 6.30 6.55
N PHE A 88 -10.00 5.04 6.16
CA PHE A 88 -8.86 4.13 6.05
C PHE A 88 -7.88 4.58 4.95
N ALA A 89 -8.39 4.92 3.77
CA ALA A 89 -7.55 5.39 2.67
C ALA A 89 -6.76 6.66 3.03
N GLU A 90 -7.40 7.59 3.73
CA GLU A 90 -6.75 8.80 4.24
C GLU A 90 -5.64 8.48 5.26
N LYS A 91 -5.91 7.59 6.24
CA LYS A 91 -4.88 7.15 7.20
C LYS A 91 -3.67 6.53 6.50
N PHE A 92 -3.91 5.68 5.50
CA PHE A 92 -2.86 5.07 4.71
C PHE A 92 -2.03 6.11 3.95
N LEU A 93 -2.68 7.09 3.31
CA LEU A 93 -1.97 8.18 2.63
C LEU A 93 -1.12 9.01 3.57
N ASN A 94 -1.68 9.39 4.73
CA ASN A 94 -0.97 10.18 5.73
C ASN A 94 0.29 9.45 6.21
N PHE A 95 0.22 8.13 6.42
CA PHE A 95 1.38 7.31 6.73
C PHE A 95 2.45 7.37 5.63
N ILE A 96 2.05 7.20 4.35
CA ILE A 96 2.99 7.25 3.23
C ILE A 96 3.59 8.66 3.04
N VAL A 97 2.81 9.72 3.22
CA VAL A 97 3.28 11.11 3.09
C VAL A 97 4.28 11.46 4.17
N ALA A 98 4.04 11.05 5.42
CA ALA A 98 4.99 11.24 6.51
C ALA A 98 6.36 10.62 6.21
N GLU A 99 6.40 9.40 5.68
CA GLU A 99 7.64 8.74 5.27
C GLU A 99 8.35 9.48 4.13
N VAL A 100 7.59 10.01 3.17
CA VAL A 100 8.14 10.79 2.07
C VAL A 100 8.78 12.10 2.55
N ILE A 101 8.13 12.81 3.46
CA ILE A 101 8.66 14.06 4.03
C ILE A 101 9.98 13.78 4.77
N HIS A 102 10.02 12.73 5.58
CA HIS A 102 11.25 12.31 6.27
C HIS A 102 12.41 12.05 5.29
N HIS A 103 12.14 11.40 4.15
CA HIS A 103 13.14 11.22 3.10
C HIS A 103 13.58 12.53 2.45
N HIS A 104 12.69 13.49 2.25
CA HIS A 104 13.05 14.79 1.66
C HIS A 104 13.95 15.59 2.59
N GLU A 105 13.66 15.59 3.89
CA GLU A 105 14.50 16.24 4.91
C GLU A 105 15.93 15.69 4.90
N ARG A 106 16.08 14.35 4.82
CA ARG A 106 17.40 13.70 4.70
C ARG A 106 18.15 14.11 3.43
N ILE A 107 17.48 14.15 2.28
CA ILE A 107 18.09 14.56 1.00
C ILE A 107 18.55 16.02 1.08
N ALA A 108 17.71 16.91 1.62
CA ALA A 108 18.06 18.32 1.79
C ALA A 108 19.28 18.49 2.73
N GLY A 109 19.34 17.75 3.84
CA GLY A 109 20.49 17.71 4.75
C GLY A 109 21.79 17.30 4.04
N SER A 110 21.78 16.18 3.30
CA SER A 110 22.96 15.73 2.56
C SER A 110 23.43 16.72 1.48
N THR A 111 22.48 17.37 0.78
CA THR A 111 22.81 18.35 -0.27
C THR A 111 23.45 19.61 0.33
N ALA A 112 23.09 19.97 1.55
CA ALA A 112 23.68 21.11 2.25
C ALA A 112 25.13 20.82 2.70
N GLU A 113 25.42 19.59 3.15
CA GLU A 113 26.77 19.14 3.51
C GLU A 113 27.70 19.09 2.28
N ASP A 114 27.22 18.56 1.15
CA ASP A 114 27.99 18.49 -0.11
C ASP A 114 28.33 19.87 -0.68
N ARG A 115 27.48 20.89 -0.47
CA ARG A 115 27.77 22.27 -0.89
C ARG A 115 28.75 23.01 0.01
N ALA A 116 29.01 22.50 1.21
CA ALA A 116 29.86 23.12 2.22
C ALA A 116 31.30 22.53 2.29
N SER A 117 31.55 21.39 1.61
CA SER A 117 32.90 20.82 1.39
C SER A 117 33.50 21.26 0.06
#